data_AF-A0A2V6IEW5-F1
#
_entry.id   AF-A0A2V6IEW5-F1
#
_cell.length_a   1.000
_cell.length_b   1.000
_cell.length_c   1.000
_cell.angle_alpha   90.00
_cell.angle_beta   90.00
_cell.angle_gamma   90.00
#
_symmetry.space_group_name_H-M   'P 1'
#
loop_
_entity.id
_entity.type
_entity.pdbx_description
1 polymer ?
#
loop_
_entity_poly.entity_id
_entity_poly.type
_entity_poly.pdbx_seq_one_letter_code
_entity_poly.pdbx_strand_id
1 'polypeptide(L)'
;QLRVTAELVREPKRVLDRLMAEGEKQEAKMLEAAARQFAEAFGKEHGLEIVFDDSALRRLVERAQSERMNMNDLCAHLFKDYQFGLSLVKKNSGRTKFVLGAEAVDAPDRCLSELVVQSYYPTPKAFGEEAPATATSKA
;
A
#
# COMPACT_ATOMS: atom_id res chain seq x y z
N GLN A 1 -8.35 27.17 40.68
CA GLN A 1 -8.10 26.10 41.66
C GLN A 1 -7.58 24.88 40.90
N LEU A 2 -6.26 24.65 40.91
CA LEU A 2 -5.62 23.45 40.37
C LEU A 2 -5.47 22.46 41.52
N ARG A 3 -6.20 21.34 41.48
CA ARG A 3 -5.93 20.22 42.39
C ARG A 3 -4.81 19.37 41.79
N VAL A 4 -3.58 19.69 42.19
CA VAL A 4 -2.42 18.83 42.00
C VAL A 4 -2.55 17.66 42.97
N THR A 5 -3.03 16.52 42.51
CA THR A 5 -2.96 15.27 43.27
C THR A 5 -1.56 14.67 43.17
N ALA A 6 -1.06 14.19 44.31
CA ALA A 6 0.32 13.72 44.53
C ALA A 6 0.75 12.48 43.71
N GLU A 7 -0.09 11.98 42.79
CA GLU A 7 0.23 10.89 41.87
C GLU A 7 1.07 11.35 40.66
N LEU A 8 1.10 12.65 40.34
CA LEU A 8 1.85 13.16 39.18
C LEU A 8 3.38 13.27 39.40
N VAL A 9 3.89 12.98 40.60
CA VAL A 9 5.27 13.29 41.01
C VAL A 9 6.21 12.08 40.98
N ARG A 10 5.75 10.87 40.62
CA ARG A 10 6.58 9.65 40.74
C ARG A 10 7.15 9.06 39.44
N GLU A 11 6.59 9.30 38.26
CA GLU A 11 7.13 8.72 37.01
C GLU A 11 6.90 9.63 35.77
N PRO A 12 7.59 10.78 35.64
CA PRO A 12 7.43 11.69 34.50
C PRO A 12 7.77 11.04 33.15
N LYS A 13 8.67 10.05 33.13
CA LYS A 13 9.06 9.32 31.92
C LYS A 13 7.91 8.47 31.37
N ARG A 14 7.16 7.74 32.20
CA ARG A 14 6.06 6.88 31.72
C ARG A 14 4.86 7.65 31.19
N VAL A 15 4.59 8.83 31.76
CA VAL A 15 3.53 9.71 31.23
C VAL A 15 3.96 10.31 29.89
N LEU A 16 5.22 10.69 29.76
CA LEU A 16 5.80 11.17 28.50
C LEU A 16 5.82 10.07 27.43
N ASP A 17 6.29 8.87 27.76
CA ASP A 17 6.31 7.71 26.86
C ASP A 17 4.90 7.37 26.37
N ARG A 18 3.89 7.45 27.25
CA ARG A 18 2.49 7.21 26.89
C ARG A 18 1.91 8.32 25.99
N LEU A 19 2.27 9.59 26.22
CA LEU A 19 1.83 10.72 25.40
C LEU A 19 2.53 10.72 24.02
N MET A 20 3.81 10.33 23.97
CA MET A 20 4.55 10.17 22.72
C MET A 20 3.98 9.02 21.89
N ALA A 21 3.72 7.86 22.50
CA ALA A 21 3.11 6.73 21.80
C ALA A 21 1.71 7.05 21.25
N GLU A 22 0.90 7.84 21.97
CA GLU A 22 -0.40 8.28 21.48
C GLU A 22 -0.25 9.31 20.33
N GLY A 23 0.75 10.20 20.42
CA GLY A 23 1.09 11.15 19.36
C GLY A 23 1.51 10.48 18.07
N GLU A 24 2.44 9.53 18.13
CA GLU A 24 2.91 8.73 16.98
C GLU A 24 1.77 7.94 16.33
N LYS A 25 0.89 7.36 17.15
CA LYS A 25 -0.29 6.64 16.66
C LYS A 25 -1.28 7.56 15.95
N GLN A 26 -1.45 8.78 16.45
CA GLN A 26 -2.32 9.77 15.82
C GLN A 26 -1.72 10.29 14.52
N GLU A 27 -0.42 10.52 14.47
CA GLU A 27 0.31 10.92 13.27
C GLU A 27 0.22 9.84 12.18
N ALA A 28 0.46 8.58 12.52
CA ALA A 28 0.31 7.46 11.60
C ALA A 28 -1.11 7.41 10.99
N LYS A 29 -2.16 7.56 11.81
CA LYS A 29 -3.54 7.61 11.31
C LYS A 29 -3.80 8.78 10.36
N MET A 30 -3.23 9.95 10.62
CA MET A 30 -3.37 11.09 9.72
C MET A 30 -2.69 10.82 8.36
N LEU A 31 -1.50 10.22 8.39
CA LEU A 31 -0.78 9.82 7.19
C LEU A 31 -1.53 8.74 6.40
N GLU A 32 -2.09 7.73 7.07
CA GLU A 32 -2.95 6.71 6.43
C GLU A 32 -4.19 7.34 5.78
N ALA A 33 -4.83 8.30 6.47
CA ALA A 33 -5.97 9.01 5.92
C ALA A 33 -5.60 9.84 4.68
N ALA A 34 -4.45 10.51 4.70
CA ALA A 34 -3.93 11.26 3.54
C ALA A 34 -3.66 10.34 2.35
N ALA A 35 -3.06 9.16 2.56
CA ALA A 35 -2.83 8.17 1.51
C ALA A 35 -4.14 7.71 0.85
N ARG A 36 -5.19 7.47 1.66
CA ARG A 36 -6.52 7.09 1.14
C ARG A 36 -7.19 8.22 0.38
N GLN A 37 -7.07 9.47 0.85
CA GLN A 37 -7.59 10.63 0.13
C GLN A 37 -6.91 10.83 -1.22
N PHE A 38 -5.59 10.62 -1.29
CA PHE A 38 -4.86 10.63 -2.55
C PHE A 38 -5.39 9.58 -3.52
N ALA A 39 -5.58 8.33 -3.06
CA ALA A 39 -6.14 7.26 -3.88
C ALA A 39 -7.53 7.59 -4.44
N GLU A 40 -8.39 8.19 -3.63
CA GLU A 40 -9.72 8.65 -4.06
C GLU A 40 -9.63 9.78 -5.11
N ALA A 41 -8.76 10.76 -4.88
CA ALA A 41 -8.53 11.88 -5.79
C ALA A 41 -7.97 11.38 -7.14
N PHE A 42 -6.96 10.52 -7.10
CA PHE A 42 -6.36 9.89 -8.27
C PHE A 42 -7.42 9.15 -9.10
N GLY A 43 -8.33 8.43 -8.44
CA GLY A 43 -9.38 7.70 -9.14
C GLY A 43 -10.44 8.59 -9.76
N LYS A 44 -10.77 9.73 -9.14
CA LYS A 44 -11.67 10.73 -9.74
C LYS A 44 -11.03 11.42 -10.94
N GLU A 45 -9.74 11.70 -10.87
CA GLU A 45 -9.01 12.41 -11.92
C GLU A 45 -8.78 11.54 -13.17
N HIS A 46 -8.38 10.28 -12.98
CA HIS A 46 -8.00 9.40 -14.08
C HIS A 46 -9.06 8.34 -14.44
N GLY A 47 -10.13 8.22 -13.66
CA GLY A 47 -11.16 7.20 -13.84
C GLY A 47 -10.63 5.78 -13.59
N LEU A 48 -9.74 5.64 -12.60
CA LEU A 48 -9.03 4.43 -12.19
C LEU A 48 -8.98 4.34 -10.65
N GLU A 49 -9.68 3.39 -10.04
CA GLU A 49 -9.69 3.22 -8.59
C GLU A 49 -8.42 2.49 -8.11
N ILE A 50 -7.63 3.15 -7.26
CA ILE A 50 -6.54 2.52 -6.52
C ILE A 50 -7.00 2.33 -5.07
N VAL A 51 -6.68 1.18 -4.48
CA VAL A 51 -6.96 0.87 -3.07
C VAL A 51 -5.69 0.38 -2.41
N PHE A 52 -5.21 1.09 -1.39
CA PHE A 52 -4.10 0.64 -0.58
C PHE A 52 -4.59 -0.35 0.48
N ASP A 53 -3.95 -1.52 0.54
CA ASP A 53 -4.14 -2.43 1.68
C ASP A 53 -3.36 -1.95 2.91
N ASP A 54 -3.54 -2.64 4.04
CA ASP A 54 -2.88 -2.28 5.29
C ASP A 54 -1.33 -2.38 5.20
N SER A 55 -0.80 -3.24 4.33
CA SER A 55 0.66 -3.38 4.14
C SER A 55 1.23 -2.19 3.36
N ALA A 56 0.51 -1.73 2.33
CA ALA A 56 0.87 -0.52 1.59
C ALA A 56 0.78 0.71 2.49
N LEU A 57 -0.29 0.85 3.27
CA LEU A 57 -0.47 1.98 4.18
C LEU A 57 0.67 2.07 5.19
N ARG A 58 1.02 0.95 5.85
CA ARG A 58 2.15 0.92 6.79
C ARG A 58 3.46 1.33 6.12
N ARG A 59 3.74 0.81 4.92
CA ARG A 59 4.97 1.17 4.20
C ARG A 59 4.99 2.63 3.75
N LEU A 60 3.87 3.17 3.29
CA LEU A 60 3.76 4.59 2.96
C LEU A 60 4.05 5.46 4.19
N VAL A 61 3.49 5.12 5.34
CA VAL A 61 3.71 5.85 6.61
C VAL A 61 5.17 5.83 7.03
N GLU A 62 5.78 4.64 7.05
CA GLU A 62 7.19 4.48 7.41
C GLU A 62 8.13 5.24 6.47
N ARG A 63 7.82 5.21 5.16
CA ARG A 63 8.62 5.87 4.13
C ARG A 63 8.46 7.39 4.18
N ALA A 64 7.24 7.90 4.37
CA ALA A 64 6.97 9.32 4.56
C ALA A 64 7.74 9.88 5.78
N GLN A 65 7.77 9.14 6.89
CA GLN A 65 8.55 9.53 8.07
C GLN A 65 10.06 9.46 7.82
N SER A 66 10.54 8.38 7.19
CA SER A 66 11.97 8.16 6.93
C SER A 66 12.54 9.19 5.96
N GLU A 67 11.81 9.50 4.90
CA GLU A 67 12.21 10.46 3.86
C GLU A 67 11.82 11.92 4.22
N ARG A 68 11.11 12.12 5.33
CA ARG A 68 10.54 13.41 5.77
C ARG A 68 9.74 14.10 4.65
N MET A 69 9.01 13.31 3.87
CA MET A 69 8.17 13.78 2.78
C MET A 69 6.71 13.82 3.20
N ASN A 70 5.95 14.78 2.64
CA ASN A 70 4.51 14.78 2.78
C ASN A 70 3.93 13.55 2.07
N MET A 71 2.91 12.92 2.65
CA MET A 71 2.22 11.76 2.07
C MET A 71 1.73 12.04 0.64
N ASN A 72 1.18 13.23 0.37
CA ASN A 72 0.69 13.57 -0.96
C ASN A 72 1.83 13.63 -1.99
N ASP A 73 2.97 14.22 -1.62
CA ASP A 73 4.13 14.33 -2.52
C ASP A 73 4.76 12.95 -2.74
N LEU A 74 4.87 12.14 -1.69
CA LEU A 74 5.36 10.77 -1.77
C LEU A 74 4.49 9.92 -2.71
N CYS A 75 3.17 9.94 -2.51
CA CYS A 75 2.22 9.25 -3.37
C CYS A 75 2.29 9.78 -4.81
N ALA A 76 2.33 11.09 -5.02
CA ALA A 76 2.47 11.68 -6.34
C ALA A 76 3.75 11.22 -7.04
N HIS A 77 4.86 11.07 -6.30
CA HIS A 77 6.13 10.60 -6.85
C HIS A 77 6.10 9.11 -7.20
N LEU A 78 5.59 8.27 -6.30
CA LEU A 78 5.53 6.81 -6.49
C LEU A 78 4.53 6.40 -7.58
N PHE A 79 3.40 7.09 -7.66
CA PHE A 79 2.29 6.72 -8.54
C PHE A 79 2.21 7.59 -9.81
N LYS A 80 3.21 8.42 -10.12
CA LYS A 80 3.23 9.25 -11.33
C LYS A 80 3.09 8.43 -12.63
N ASP A 81 3.70 7.25 -12.66
CA ASP A 81 3.73 6.36 -13.84
C ASP A 81 2.56 5.37 -13.83
N TYR A 82 1.90 5.22 -12.69
CA TYR A 82 0.73 4.34 -12.54
C TYR A 82 -0.44 4.83 -13.39
N GLN A 83 -0.62 6.13 -13.58
CA GLN A 83 -1.68 6.66 -14.45
C GLN A 83 -1.59 6.06 -15.87
N PHE A 84 -0.37 5.94 -16.41
CA PHE A 84 -0.14 5.45 -17.77
C PHE A 84 -0.25 3.93 -17.81
N GLY A 85 0.42 3.22 -16.90
CA GLY A 85 0.39 1.76 -16.88
C GLY A 85 -1.00 1.20 -16.58
N LEU A 86 -1.73 1.75 -15.60
CA LEU A 86 -3.09 1.33 -15.30
C LEU A 86 -4.08 1.68 -16.43
N SER A 87 -3.84 2.76 -17.18
CA SER A 87 -4.61 3.07 -18.39
C SER A 87 -4.45 2.01 -19.48
N LEU A 88 -3.24 1.43 -19.63
CA LEU A 88 -3.03 0.30 -20.54
C LEU A 88 -3.77 -0.94 -20.05
N VAL A 89 -3.69 -1.25 -18.76
CA VAL A 89 -4.43 -2.38 -18.16
C VAL A 89 -5.94 -2.22 -18.37
N LYS A 90 -6.48 -1.03 -18.17
CA LYS A 90 -7.90 -0.72 -18.43
C LYS A 90 -8.28 -0.95 -19.89
N LYS A 91 -7.43 -0.58 -20.85
CA LYS A 91 -7.68 -0.83 -22.28
C LYS A 91 -7.67 -2.32 -22.64
N ASN A 92 -6.78 -3.10 -22.04
CA ASN A 92 -6.63 -4.52 -22.37
C ASN A 92 -7.65 -5.41 -21.65
N SER A 93 -7.89 -5.15 -20.36
CA SER A 93 -8.69 -6.01 -19.49
C SER A 93 -10.05 -5.44 -19.11
N GLY A 94 -10.30 -4.15 -19.35
CA GLY A 94 -11.50 -3.45 -18.86
C GLY A 94 -11.50 -3.17 -17.35
N ARG A 95 -10.49 -3.64 -16.60
CA ARG A 95 -10.41 -3.48 -15.15
C ARG A 95 -10.08 -2.03 -14.77
N THR A 96 -10.85 -1.48 -13.86
CA THR A 96 -10.70 -0.10 -13.36
C THR A 96 -10.30 -0.02 -11.89
N LYS A 97 -10.25 -1.13 -11.16
CA LYS A 97 -9.93 -1.18 -9.73
C LYS A 97 -8.66 -1.99 -9.43
N PHE A 98 -7.72 -1.41 -8.70
CA PHE A 98 -6.41 -1.98 -8.40
C PHE A 98 -6.12 -1.92 -6.89
N VAL A 99 -5.91 -3.09 -6.28
CA VAL A 99 -5.48 -3.17 -4.88
C VAL A 99 -3.97 -3.24 -4.86
N LEU A 100 -3.34 -2.30 -4.15
CA LEU A 100 -1.90 -2.15 -4.05
C LEU A 100 -1.45 -2.52 -2.64
N GLY A 101 -0.48 -3.42 -2.56
CA GLY A 101 0.19 -3.83 -1.33
C GLY A 101 1.54 -3.15 -1.13
N ALA A 102 2.30 -3.59 -0.13
CA ALA A 102 3.63 -3.05 0.19
C ALA A 102 4.58 -3.01 -1.02
N GLU A 103 4.48 -3.97 -1.95
CA GLU A 103 5.29 -4.02 -3.18
C GLU A 103 5.10 -2.79 -4.08
N ALA A 104 3.91 -2.19 -4.10
CA ALA A 104 3.66 -0.98 -4.88
C ALA A 104 4.39 0.24 -4.31
N VAL A 105 4.80 0.17 -3.04
CA VAL A 105 5.61 1.19 -2.37
C VAL A 105 7.09 0.83 -2.52
N ASP A 106 7.50 -0.38 -2.15
CA ASP A 106 8.90 -0.78 -2.13
C ASP A 106 9.50 -0.90 -3.55
N ALA A 107 8.71 -1.35 -4.52
CA ALA A 107 9.11 -1.56 -5.91
C ALA A 107 8.00 -1.13 -6.89
N PRO A 108 7.71 0.18 -7.00
CA PRO A 108 6.57 0.71 -7.77
C PRO A 108 6.61 0.28 -9.24
N ASP A 109 7.79 0.35 -9.88
CA ASP A 109 7.99 0.01 -11.30
C ASP A 109 7.72 -1.48 -11.59
N ARG A 110 8.16 -2.34 -10.67
CA ARG A 110 7.97 -3.79 -10.78
C ARG A 110 6.50 -4.15 -10.64
N CYS A 111 5.83 -3.63 -9.60
CA CYS A 111 4.40 -3.87 -9.38
C CYS A 111 3.58 -3.41 -10.60
N LEU A 112 3.89 -2.23 -11.16
CA LEU A 112 3.23 -1.73 -12.36
C LEU A 112 3.46 -2.64 -13.58
N SER A 113 4.70 -3.08 -13.78
CA SER A 113 5.05 -3.99 -14.88
C SER A 113 4.27 -5.31 -14.78
N GLU A 114 4.18 -5.90 -13.59
CA GLU A 114 3.44 -7.13 -13.35
C GLU A 114 1.93 -6.94 -13.62
N LEU A 115 1.34 -5.83 -13.18
CA LEU A 115 -0.06 -5.50 -13.49
C LEU A 115 -0.33 -5.36 -15.00
N VAL A 116 0.60 -4.72 -15.72
CA VAL A 116 0.51 -4.56 -17.18
C VAL A 116 0.66 -5.91 -17.87
N VAL A 117 1.65 -6.72 -17.52
CA VAL A 117 1.87 -8.06 -18.11
C VAL A 117 0.66 -8.97 -17.90
N GLN A 118 0.09 -8.99 -16.69
CA GLN A 118 -1.13 -9.76 -16.39
C GLN A 118 -2.33 -9.32 -17.25
N SER A 119 -2.36 -8.06 -17.69
CA SER A 119 -3.43 -7.56 -18.57
C SER A 119 -3.32 -8.08 -20.01
N TYR A 120 -2.11 -8.36 -20.49
CA TYR A 120 -1.85 -8.89 -21.84
C TYR A 120 -2.00 -10.42 -21.88
N TYR A 121 -1.65 -11.08 -20.78
CA TYR A 121 -1.78 -12.52 -20.62
C TYR A 121 -2.75 -12.80 -19.48
N PRO A 122 -4.07 -12.66 -19.69
CA PRO A 122 -5.05 -13.20 -18.76
C PRO A 122 -4.81 -14.70 -18.72
N THR A 123 -4.03 -15.16 -17.75
CA THR A 123 -3.61 -16.55 -17.68
C THR A 123 -4.90 -17.37 -17.60
N PRO A 124 -5.15 -18.30 -18.53
CA PRO A 124 -6.20 -19.26 -18.29
C PRO A 124 -5.80 -19.98 -17.02
N LYS A 125 -6.56 -19.79 -15.95
CA LYS A 125 -6.43 -20.60 -14.74
C LYS A 125 -6.89 -22.02 -15.10
N ALA A 126 -5.97 -22.80 -15.65
CA ALA A 126 -5.94 -24.26 -15.79
C ALA A 126 -4.46 -24.56 -16.09
N PHE A 127 -3.72 -25.29 -15.27
CA PHE A 127 -3.89 -26.71 -14.98
C PHE A 127 -3.69 -26.97 -13.48
N GLY A 128 -4.66 -27.55 -12.79
CA GLY A 128 -4.46 -28.91 -12.31
C GLY A 128 -4.09 -29.86 -13.44
N GLU A 129 -2.91 -30.49 -13.35
CA GLU A 129 -2.72 -31.92 -13.58
C GLU A 129 -1.28 -32.30 -13.19
N GLU A 130 -1.21 -33.21 -12.20
CA GLU A 130 -0.28 -34.34 -12.05
C GLU A 130 1.26 -34.18 -12.09
N ALA A 131 1.86 -34.68 -11.01
CA ALA A 131 3.26 -35.01 -10.87
C ALA A 131 3.70 -36.09 -11.90
N PRO A 132 4.95 -36.07 -12.38
CA PRO A 132 5.44 -37.05 -13.32
C PRO A 132 5.82 -38.35 -12.59
N ALA A 133 5.12 -39.45 -12.88
CA ALA A 133 5.58 -40.80 -12.58
C ALA A 133 5.70 -41.60 -13.89
N THR A 134 6.90 -41.49 -14.45
CA THR A 134 7.55 -42.38 -15.40
C THR A 134 7.25 -43.86 -15.13
N ALA A 135 6.76 -44.60 -16.13
CA ALA A 135 7.14 -46.00 -16.36
C ALA A 135 6.65 -46.51 -17.73
N THR A 136 7.51 -46.39 -18.72
CA THR A 136 7.53 -47.26 -19.89
C THR A 136 8.15 -48.61 -19.49
N SER A 137 7.45 -49.74 -19.67
CA SER A 137 8.03 -51.04 -20.07
C SER A 137 6.91 -52.08 -20.19
N LYS A 138 6.57 -52.58 -21.39
CA LYS A 138 7.09 -53.81 -22.02
C LYS A 138 6.92 -55.09 -21.17
N ALA A 139 5.92 -55.91 -21.53
CA ALA A 139 6.05 -57.33 -21.89
C ALA A 139 4.66 -57.91 -22.22
#